data_AF-A0A810N2E9-F1
#
_entry.id   AF-A0A810N2E9-F1
#
_cell.length_a   1.000
_cell.length_b   1.000
_cell.length_c   1.000
_cell.angle_alpha   90.00
_cell.angle_beta   90.00
_cell.angle_gamma   90.00
#
_symmetry.space_group_name_H-M   'P 1'
#
loop_
_entity.id
_entity.type
_entity.pdbx_description
1 polymer ?
#
loop_
_entity_poly.entity_id
_entity_poly.type
_entity_poly.pdbx_seq_one_letter_code
_entity_poly.pdbx_strand_id
1 'polypeptide(L)' 'MVRLVGADALVGSSDHGTTKSLYGKDPDGLEFEIVWLIPRDLLDQEALDARRRIRPLDLGREKQRYGGQTRGGVGISVPA' A
#
# COMPACT_ATOMS: atom_id res chain seq x y z
N MET A 1 -10.00 -2.70 -2.49
CA MET A 1 -10.32 -2.05 -3.78
C MET A 1 -11.83 -1.94 -4.03
N VAL A 2 -12.63 -3.01 -3.83
CA VAL A 2 -14.06 -3.02 -4.18
C VAL A 2 -14.86 -1.80 -3.70
N ARG A 3 -14.58 -1.28 -2.48
CA ARG A 3 -15.29 -0.10 -1.96
C ARG A 3 -14.96 1.21 -2.71
N LEU A 4 -13.68 1.51 -2.91
CA LEU A 4 -13.28 2.73 -3.64
C LEU A 4 -13.68 2.66 -5.11
N VAL A 5 -13.52 1.49 -5.74
CA VAL A 5 -13.96 1.28 -7.13
C VAL A 5 -15.47 1.41 -7.24
N GLY A 6 -16.23 0.78 -6.34
CA GLY A 6 -17.69 0.85 -6.33
C GLY A 6 -18.25 2.25 -6.04
N ALA A 7 -17.43 3.14 -5.46
CA ALA A 7 -17.78 4.53 -5.21
C ALA A 7 -17.25 5.50 -6.29
N ASP A 8 -16.64 5.00 -7.37
CA ASP A 8 -15.91 5.82 -8.36
C ASP A 8 -14.86 6.76 -7.72
N ALA A 9 -14.29 6.33 -6.60
CA ALA A 9 -13.37 7.11 -5.80
C ALA A 9 -11.92 6.73 -6.05
N LEU A 10 -11.62 5.54 -6.59
CA LEU A 10 -10.24 5.11 -6.84
C LEU A 10 -9.64 5.85 -8.03
N VAL A 11 -8.62 6.67 -7.80
CA VAL A 11 -7.97 7.49 -8.84
C VAL A 11 -6.56 6.99 -9.20
N GLY A 12 -5.94 6.17 -8.35
CA GLY A 12 -4.62 5.64 -8.65
C GLY A 12 -4.13 4.58 -7.66
N SER A 13 -2.99 3.98 -7.99
CA SER A 13 -2.27 3.09 -7.08
C SER A 13 -0.79 3.02 -7.43
N SER A 14 0.07 2.82 -6.43
CA SER A 14 1.51 2.73 -6.64
C SER A 14 2.19 1.85 -5.59
N ASP A 15 3.36 1.34 -5.98
CA ASP A 15 4.28 0.60 -5.12
C ASP A 15 5.57 1.41 -4.98
N HIS A 16 5.89 1.79 -3.74
CA HIS A 16 7.10 2.53 -3.36
C HIS A 16 8.13 1.60 -2.69
N GLY A 17 8.07 0.30 -2.96
CA GLY A 17 8.95 -0.72 -2.37
C GLY A 17 8.56 -1.08 -0.94
N THR A 18 8.75 -0.16 0.01
CA THR A 18 8.43 -0.41 1.43
C THR A 18 6.97 -0.12 1.79
N THR A 19 6.26 0.60 0.91
CA THR A 19 4.85 0.92 1.08
C THR A 19 4.05 0.60 -0.18
N LYS A 20 2.76 0.33 -0.01
CA LYS A 20 1.78 0.08 -1.06
C LYS A 20 0.64 1.06 -0.88
N SER A 21 0.33 1.81 -1.93
CA SER A 21 -0.59 2.94 -1.84
C SER A 21 -1.75 2.81 -2.81
N LEU A 22 -2.94 3.15 -2.32
CA LEU A 22 -4.12 3.43 -3.14
C LEU A 22 -4.46 4.90 -2.97
N TYR A 23 -4.77 5.58 -4.06
CA TYR A 23 -5.17 6.98 -4.06
C TYR A 23 -6.66 7.04 -4.36
N GLY A 24 -7.39 7.75 -3.49
CA GLY A 24 -8.81 7.99 -3.66
C GLY A 24 -9.12 9.48 -3.70
N LYS A 25 -10.29 9.85 -4.20
CA LYS A 25 -10.87 11.19 -4.06
C LYS A 25 -12.10 11.15 -3.16
N ASP A 26 -12.27 12.16 -2.32
CA ASP A 26 -13.51 12.36 -1.56
C ASP A 26 -14.59 13.07 -2.41
N PRO A 27 -15.83 13.26 -1.90
CA PRO A 27 -16.89 13.95 -2.64
C PRO A 27 -16.58 15.41 -2.98
N ASP A 28 -15.67 16.07 -2.24
CA ASP A 28 -15.24 17.44 -2.49
C ASP A 28 -14.11 17.50 -3.54
N GLY A 29 -13.64 16.33 -4.01
CA GLY A 29 -12.58 16.18 -5.00
C GLY A 29 -11.17 16.21 -4.41
N LEU A 30 -11.01 16.15 -3.09
CA LEU A 30 -9.71 16.10 -2.44
C LEU A 30 -9.13 14.69 -2.54
N GLU A 31 -7.89 14.60 -3.01
CA GLU A 31 -7.17 13.33 -3.06
C GLU A 31 -6.64 12.95 -1.67
N PHE A 32 -6.81 11.68 -1.33
CA PHE A 32 -6.24 11.06 -0.14
C PHE A 32 -5.50 9.78 -0.50
N GLU A 33 -4.50 9.45 0.31
CA GLU A 33 -3.73 8.22 0.18
C GLU A 33 -4.11 7.24 1.30
N ILE A 34 -4.42 6.01 0.92
CA ILE A 34 -4.44 4.86 1.83
C ILE A 34 -3.15 4.09 1.60
N VAL A 35 -2.28 4.13 2.60
CA VAL A 35 -0.98 3.48 2.56
C VAL A 35 -0.93 2.28 3.50
N TRP A 36 -0.36 1.18 3.01
CA TRP A 36 0.04 0.02 3.81
C TRP A 36 1.57 -0.06 3.84
N LEU A 37 2.15 -0.09 5.03
CA LEU A 37 3.59 -0.21 5.25
C LEU A 37 3.95 -1.67 5.53
N ILE A 38 5.01 -2.19 4.92
CA ILE A 38 5.52 -3.52 5.27
C ILE A 38 5.92 -3.52 6.77
N PRO A 39 5.47 -4.50 7.57
CA PRO A 39 5.91 -4.68 8.94
C PRO A 39 7.43 -4.78 9.06
N ARG A 40 8.00 -4.32 10.18
CA ARG A 40 9.46 -4.35 10.41
C ARG A 40 10.05 -5.72 10.14
N ASP A 41 9.41 -6.78 10.64
CA ASP A 41 9.93 -8.14 10.59
C ASP A 41 9.78 -8.80 9.20
N LEU A 42 9.02 -8.17 8.30
CA LEU A 42 8.86 -8.60 6.90
C LEU A 42 9.64 -7.69 5.93
N LEU A 43 10.35 -6.69 6.45
CA LEU A 43 11.09 -5.73 5.64
C LEU A 43 12.43 -6.33 5.20
N ASP A 44 12.42 -6.95 4.01
CA ASP A 44 13.61 -7.56 3.41
C ASP A 44 14.40 -6.61 2.49
N GLN A 45 15.55 -7.10 2.01
CA GLN A 45 16.44 -6.33 1.14
C GLN A 45 15.79 -5.98 -0.20
N GLU A 46 14.93 -6.85 -0.75
CA GLU A 46 14.25 -6.57 -2.02
C GLU A 46 13.28 -5.38 -1.86
N ALA A 47 12.50 -5.35 -0.78
CA ALA A 47 11.60 -4.23 -0.47
C ALA A 47 12.39 -2.93 -0.24
N LEU A 48 13.52 -3.01 0.46
CA LEU A 48 14.41 -1.87 0.71
C LEU A 48 15.04 -1.31 -0.58
N ASP A 49 15.45 -2.17 -1.51
CA ASP A 49 16.02 -1.73 -2.79
C ASP A 49 14.94 -1.22 -3.76
N ALA A 50 13.73 -1.79 -3.70
CA ALA A 50 12.60 -1.36 -4.52
C ALA A 50 12.18 0.09 -4.25
N ARG A 51 12.42 0.63 -3.05
CA ARG A 51 12.03 2.01 -2.67
C ARG A 51 12.72 3.11 -3.46
N ARG A 52 13.76 2.77 -4.24
CA ARG A 52 14.50 3.73 -5.08
C ARG A 52 13.68 4.24 -6.27
N ARG A 53 12.54 3.61 -6.60
CA ARG A 53 11.66 4.02 -7.69
C ARG A 53 10.20 3.70 -7.38
N ILE A 54 9.30 4.47 -7.97
CA ILE A 54 7.86 4.21 -7.91
C ILE A 54 7.48 3.28 -9.06
N ARG A 55 6.66 2.27 -8.78
CA ARG A 55 6.16 1.30 -9.77
C ARG A 55 4.64 1.21 -9.72
N PRO A 56 3.99 0.69 -10.77
CA PRO A 56 2.60 0.28 -10.68
C PRO A 56 2.40 -0.75 -9.57
N LEU A 57 1.33 -0.62 -8.80
CA LEU A 57 0.99 -1.57 -7.75
C LEU A 57 0.39 -2.85 -8.34
N ASP A 58 1.03 -3.99 -8.10
CA ASP A 58 0.41 -5.31 -8.27
C ASP A 58 -0.13 -5.82 -6.92
N LEU A 59 -1.35 -5.42 -6.57
CA LEU A 59 -1.94 -5.78 -5.28
C LEU A 59 -2.14 -7.31 -5.14
N GLY A 60 -2.31 -8.03 -6.25
CA GLY A 60 -2.46 -9.49 -6.24
C GLY A 60 -1.17 -10.17 -5.77
N ARG A 61 -0.05 -9.78 -6.38
CA ARG A 61 1.29 -10.24 -5.99
C ARG A 61 1.61 -9.89 -4.53
N GLU A 62 1.35 -8.65 -4.12
CA GLU A 62 1.67 -8.22 -2.75
C GLU A 62 0.84 -8.96 -1.69
N LYS A 63 -0.43 -9.26 -1.99
CA LYS A 63 -1.26 -10.12 -1.13
C LYS A 63 -0.77 -11.56 -1.06
N GLN A 64 -0.24 -12.11 -2.16
CA GLN A 64 0.37 -13.45 -2.15
C GLN A 64 1.66 -13.47 -1.33
N ARG A 65 2.47 -12.41 -1.43
CA ARG A 65 3.74 -12.28 -0.70
C ARG A 65 3.54 -12.08 0.80
N TYR A 66 2.72 -11.10 1.18
CA TYR A 66 2.63 -10.66 2.57
C TYR A 66 1.40 -11.19 3.30
N GLY A 67 0.38 -11.69 2.58
CA GLY A 67 -0.89 -12.10 3.17
C GLY A 67 -1.89 -10.95 3.28
N GLY A 68 -3.13 -11.19 2.87
CA GLY A 68 -4.19 -10.17 2.85
C GLY A 68 -4.71 -9.71 4.22
N GLN A 69 -4.31 -10.39 5.31
CA GLN A 69 -4.67 -10.06 6.69
C GLN A 69 -3.50 -9.48 7.49
N THR A 70 -2.35 -9.30 6.86
CA THR A 70 -1.15 -8.81 7.54
C THR A 70 -1.31 -7.34 7.86
N ARG A 71 -1.30 -7.03 9.16
CA ARG A 71 -1.40 -5.66 9.65
C ARG A 71 -0.15 -4.89 9.25
N GLY A 72 -0.31 -3.78 8.54
CA GLY A 72 0.80 -2.94 8.11
C GLY A 72 1.39 -2.12 9.24
N GLY A 73 2.65 -1.71 9.08
CA GLY A 73 3.34 -0.77 9.96
C GLY A 73 3.70 -1.30 11.36
N VAL A 74 3.46 -2.59 11.64
CA VAL A 74 3.86 -3.23 12.91
C VAL A 74 5.38 -3.14 13.08
N GLY A 75 5.82 -2.62 14.23
CA GLY A 75 7.22 -2.33 14.53
C GLY A 75 7.78 -1.09 13.82
N ILE A 76 7.01 -0.39 12.98
CA ILE A 76 7.42 0.83 12.27
C ILE A 76 6.64 2.04 12.77
N SER A 77 5.32 2.02 12.61
CA SER A 77 4.40 3.12 12.96
C SER A 77 3.48 2.74 14.13
N VAL A 78 3.34 1.44 14.42
CA VAL A 78 2.63 0.94 15.60
C VAL A 78 3.52 -0.07 16.33
N PRO A 79 3.40 -0.20 17.67
CA PRO A 79 4.13 -1.20 18.44
C PRO A 79 3.88 -2.63 17.92
N ALA A 80 4.87 -3.50 18.16
CA ALA A 80 4.79 -4.93 17.88
C ALA A 80 3.88 -5.64 18.89
#